data_AF-A0A4Y2EVU1-F1
#
_entry.id   AF-A0A4Y2EVU1-F1
#
_cell.length_a   1.000
_cell.length_b   1.000
_cell.length_c   1.000
_cell.angle_alpha   90.00
_cell.angle_beta   90.00
_cell.angle_gamma   90.00
#
_symmetry.space_group_name_H-M   'P 1'
#
loop_
_entity.id
_entity.type
_entity.pdbx_description
1 polymer ?
#
loop_
_entity_poly.entity_id
_entity_poly.type
_entity_poly.pdbx_seq_one_letter_code
_entity_poly.pdbx_strand_id
1 'polypeptide(L)'
;MKQGQEVMKKGQEGMKEIKKGQEEMKEMKEEMKKELEMGQEEMKNLIRAEKEEMRAHVENQVEEMKEHVNRSIGKVEEDVRGVKTEIDEFREKISVLEQRISDLEIIPNNIPASPELMYSRPMVKSLTFDRQTLWTVFKTQFDVVSSTNGWTGPVKASQLVASLRGSAAEVLQGIPSDKLRLTTIENALEVLFGDSHHTQFYRTELKTRRQKPGESLQVLAADVERLMRLAYAECPQDVRDSLSAQYLVDAIRDEDT
;
A
#
# COMPACT_ATOMS: atom_id res chain seq x y z
N MET A 1 -55.90 94.31 -41.69
CA MET A 1 -54.57 94.37 -41.05
C MET A 1 -54.56 93.92 -39.59
N LYS A 2 -55.47 94.38 -38.72
CA LYS A 2 -55.46 94.03 -37.27
C LYS A 2 -55.61 92.52 -36.97
N GLN A 3 -56.50 91.82 -37.67
CA GLN A 3 -56.76 90.39 -37.43
C GLN A 3 -55.56 89.47 -37.76
N GLY A 4 -54.74 89.83 -38.75
CA GLY A 4 -53.53 89.09 -39.10
C GLY A 4 -52.38 89.26 -38.09
N GLN A 5 -52.28 90.42 -37.43
CA GLN A 5 -51.29 90.67 -36.38
C GLN A 5 -51.62 89.89 -35.09
N GLU A 6 -52.89 89.74 -34.76
CA GLU A 6 -53.35 89.00 -33.58
C GLU A 6 -53.13 87.48 -33.72
N VAL A 7 -53.36 86.92 -34.91
CA VAL A 7 -53.04 85.52 -35.23
C VAL A 7 -51.52 85.29 -35.17
N MET A 8 -50.71 86.22 -35.66
CA MET A 8 -49.25 86.15 -35.58
C MET A 8 -48.74 86.18 -34.13
N LYS A 9 -49.35 87.01 -33.28
CA LYS A 9 -49.01 87.12 -31.85
C LYS A 9 -49.36 85.84 -31.07
N LYS A 10 -50.56 85.28 -31.30
CA LYS A 10 -50.97 83.97 -30.75
C LYS A 10 -50.07 82.83 -31.23
N GLY A 11 -49.63 82.86 -32.48
CA GLY A 11 -48.66 81.89 -33.02
C GLY A 11 -47.30 81.99 -32.35
N GLN A 12 -46.82 83.20 -32.05
CA GLN A 12 -45.57 83.43 -31.31
C GLN A 12 -45.66 82.99 -29.84
N GLU A 13 -46.79 83.21 -29.17
CA GLU A 13 -47.04 82.71 -27.81
C GLU A 13 -47.09 81.18 -27.75
N GLY A 14 -47.80 80.52 -28.68
CA GLY A 14 -47.81 79.06 -28.77
C GLY A 14 -46.42 78.46 -29.01
N MET A 15 -45.59 79.12 -29.82
CA MET A 15 -44.21 78.68 -30.07
C MET A 15 -43.29 78.86 -28.85
N LYS A 16 -43.56 79.85 -27.98
CA LYS A 16 -42.85 80.01 -26.71
C LYS A 16 -43.23 78.94 -25.69
N GLU A 17 -44.52 78.63 -25.57
CA GLU A 17 -45.00 77.55 -24.69
C GLU A 17 -44.43 76.19 -25.10
N ILE A 18 -44.37 75.90 -26.41
CA ILE A 18 -43.75 74.67 -26.92
C ILE A 18 -42.25 74.60 -26.55
N LYS A 19 -41.51 75.72 -26.70
CA LYS A 19 -40.09 75.76 -26.32
C LYS A 19 -39.89 75.55 -24.82
N LYS A 20 -40.72 76.19 -23.99
CA LYS A 20 -40.68 76.02 -22.54
C LYS A 20 -40.97 74.57 -22.13
N GLY A 21 -41.99 73.94 -22.70
CA GLY A 21 -42.29 72.53 -22.45
C GLY A 21 -41.18 71.58 -22.93
N GLN A 22 -40.47 71.92 -24.01
CA GLN A 22 -39.28 71.17 -24.44
C GLN A 22 -38.10 71.32 -23.47
N GLU A 23 -37.89 72.52 -22.91
CA GLU A 23 -36.86 72.76 -21.88
C GLU A 23 -37.17 72.00 -20.58
N GLU A 24 -38.39 72.09 -20.07
CA GLU A 24 -38.84 71.36 -18.88
C GLU A 24 -38.71 69.83 -19.06
N MET A 25 -39.08 69.31 -20.25
CA MET A 25 -38.91 67.88 -20.55
C MET A 25 -37.44 67.47 -20.63
N LYS A 26 -36.56 68.34 -21.12
CA LYS A 26 -35.12 68.07 -21.17
C LYS A 26 -34.53 68.05 -19.77
N GLU A 27 -34.93 68.98 -18.91
CA GLU A 27 -34.50 69.06 -17.51
C GLU A 27 -34.95 67.82 -16.73
N MET A 28 -36.22 67.43 -16.85
CA MET A 28 -36.76 66.20 -16.24
C MET A 28 -36.02 64.94 -16.71
N LYS A 29 -35.62 64.88 -17.99
CA LYS A 29 -34.87 63.75 -18.53
C LYS A 29 -33.44 63.70 -17.99
N GLU A 30 -32.78 64.84 -17.81
CA GLU A 30 -31.45 64.91 -17.20
C GLU A 30 -31.50 64.56 -15.71
N GLU A 31 -32.52 65.00 -14.99
CA GLU A 31 -32.73 64.64 -13.58
C GLU A 31 -32.97 63.14 -13.42
N MET A 32 -33.87 62.56 -14.23
CA MET A 32 -34.11 61.11 -14.25
C MET A 32 -32.84 60.31 -14.58
N LYS A 33 -32.00 60.81 -15.48
CA LYS A 33 -30.72 60.18 -15.82
C LYS A 33 -29.74 60.23 -14.64
N LYS A 34 -29.64 61.36 -13.94
CA LYS A 34 -28.81 61.50 -12.74
C LYS A 34 -29.24 60.57 -11.62
N GLU A 35 -30.54 60.49 -11.34
CA GLU A 35 -31.09 59.55 -10.34
C GLU A 35 -30.76 58.10 -10.69
N LEU A 36 -30.88 57.72 -11.97
CA LEU A 36 -30.49 56.39 -12.42
C LEU A 36 -28.99 56.13 -12.25
N GLU A 37 -28.14 57.10 -12.58
CA GLU A 37 -26.69 57.00 -12.41
C GLU A 37 -26.29 56.89 -10.93
N MET A 38 -26.91 57.68 -10.05
CA MET A 38 -26.70 57.60 -8.60
C MET A 38 -27.13 56.23 -8.06
N GLY A 39 -28.33 55.74 -8.41
CA GLY A 39 -28.78 54.42 -7.98
C GLY A 39 -27.90 53.27 -8.49
N GLN A 40 -27.36 53.38 -9.70
CA GLN A 40 -26.38 52.42 -10.21
C GLN A 40 -25.05 52.46 -9.45
N GLU A 41 -24.58 53.65 -9.08
CA GLU A 41 -23.34 53.81 -8.34
C GLU A 41 -23.47 53.32 -6.89
N GLU A 42 -24.59 53.60 -6.23
CA GLU A 42 -24.92 53.06 -4.91
C GLU A 42 -24.93 51.51 -4.93
N MET A 43 -25.60 50.91 -5.91
CA MET A 43 -25.62 49.45 -6.07
C MET A 43 -24.22 48.86 -6.23
N LYS A 44 -23.36 49.50 -7.05
CA LYS A 44 -21.97 49.05 -7.22
C LYS A 44 -21.17 49.15 -5.93
N ASN A 45 -21.39 50.21 -5.15
CA ASN A 45 -20.70 50.40 -3.87
C ASN A 45 -21.15 49.38 -2.83
N LEU A 46 -22.44 49.06 -2.76
CA LEU A 46 -22.97 47.99 -1.90
C LEU A 46 -22.38 46.62 -2.26
N ILE A 47 -22.38 46.26 -3.55
CA ILE A 47 -21.78 45.01 -4.03
C ILE A 47 -20.28 44.94 -3.70
N ARG A 48 -19.57 46.07 -3.81
CA ARG A 48 -18.15 46.15 -3.46
C ARG A 48 -17.93 45.91 -1.96
N ALA A 49 -18.72 46.57 -1.11
CA ALA A 49 -18.63 46.43 0.33
C ALA A 49 -18.92 44.99 0.78
N GLU A 50 -20.01 44.38 0.31
CA GLU A 50 -20.34 42.98 0.63
C GLU A 50 -19.24 42.01 0.15
N LYS A 51 -18.66 42.26 -1.02
CA LYS A 51 -17.54 41.46 -1.53
C LYS A 51 -16.29 41.59 -0.67
N GLU A 52 -15.99 42.79 -0.17
CA GLU A 52 -14.86 43.04 0.72
C GLU A 52 -15.06 42.39 2.10
N GLU A 53 -16.27 42.45 2.66
CA GLU A 53 -16.61 41.75 3.90
C GLU A 53 -16.50 40.23 3.75
N MET A 54 -17.04 39.68 2.66
CA MET A 54 -16.95 38.25 2.37
C MET A 54 -15.49 37.79 2.20
N ARG A 55 -14.67 38.60 1.52
CA ARG A 55 -13.23 38.35 1.39
C ARG A 55 -12.56 38.33 2.77
N ALA A 56 -12.81 39.34 3.60
CA ALA A 56 -12.22 39.42 4.93
C ALA A 56 -12.64 38.25 5.82
N HIS A 57 -13.90 37.81 5.74
CA HIS A 57 -14.37 36.65 6.49
C HIS A 57 -13.66 35.36 6.07
N VAL A 58 -13.52 35.13 4.77
CA VAL A 58 -12.80 33.96 4.24
C VAL A 58 -11.31 34.00 4.62
N GLU A 59 -10.66 35.16 4.51
CA GLU A 59 -9.26 35.34 4.90
C GLU A 59 -9.05 35.03 6.39
N ASN A 60 -9.93 35.51 7.27
CA ASN A 60 -9.88 35.22 8.70
C ASN A 60 -10.05 33.72 8.98
N GLN A 61 -11.02 33.04 8.35
CA GLN A 61 -11.22 31.60 8.52
C GLN A 61 -10.02 30.78 8.05
N VAL A 62 -9.38 31.20 6.95
CA VAL A 62 -8.17 30.54 6.44
C VAL A 62 -7.01 30.71 7.42
N GLU A 63 -6.82 31.88 8.02
CA GLU A 63 -5.75 32.08 8.99
C GLU A 63 -5.99 31.29 10.28
N GLU A 64 -7.23 31.25 10.79
CA GLU A 64 -7.61 30.40 11.93
C GLU A 64 -7.32 28.91 11.66
N MET A 65 -7.67 28.42 10.47
CA MET A 65 -7.39 27.05 10.05
C MET A 65 -5.88 26.78 10.02
N LYS A 66 -5.10 27.72 9.48
CA LYS A 66 -3.64 27.62 9.39
C LYS A 66 -2.99 27.58 10.77
N GLU A 67 -3.45 28.39 11.72
CA GLU A 67 -3.01 28.33 13.11
C GLU A 67 -3.32 26.97 13.75
N HIS A 68 -4.53 26.44 13.53
CA HIS A 68 -4.94 25.14 14.06
C HIS A 68 -4.07 24.00 13.50
N VAL A 69 -3.79 24.02 12.19
CA VAL A 69 -2.91 23.05 11.53
C VAL A 69 -1.49 23.16 12.08
N ASN A 70 -0.93 24.37 12.19
CA ASN A 70 0.41 24.58 12.74
C ASN A 70 0.54 24.06 14.18
N ARG A 71 -0.48 24.31 15.02
CA ARG A 71 -0.52 23.78 16.40
C ARG A 71 -0.56 22.26 16.41
N SER A 72 -1.30 21.64 15.49
CA SER A 72 -1.41 20.18 15.39
C SER A 72 -0.09 19.56 14.93
N ILE A 73 0.57 20.16 13.94
CA ILE A 73 1.90 19.75 13.47
C ILE A 73 2.90 19.81 14.63
N GLY A 74 2.94 20.90 15.39
CA GLY A 74 3.87 21.05 16.51
C GLY A 74 3.73 19.96 17.59
N LYS A 75 2.50 19.53 17.88
CA LYS A 75 2.26 18.41 18.81
C LYS A 75 2.81 17.09 18.27
N VAL A 76 2.56 16.80 16.99
CA VAL A 76 3.07 15.59 16.35
C VAL A 76 4.60 15.59 16.32
N GLU A 77 5.22 16.74 16.03
CA GLU A 77 6.69 16.88 16.05
C GLU A 77 7.27 16.65 17.46
N GLU A 78 6.58 17.10 18.51
CA GLU A 78 6.96 16.83 19.90
C GLU A 78 6.87 15.34 20.24
N ASP A 79 5.76 14.68 19.90
CA ASP A 79 5.57 13.25 20.11
C ASP A 79 6.63 12.42 19.37
N VAL A 80 6.89 12.74 18.09
CA VAL A 80 7.92 12.09 17.28
C VAL A 80 9.31 12.26 17.89
N ARG A 81 9.62 13.44 18.42
CA ARG A 81 10.89 13.69 19.12
C ARG A 81 10.99 12.86 20.40
N GLY A 82 9.90 12.73 21.16
CA GLY A 82 9.84 11.86 22.35
C GLY A 82 10.13 10.40 22.02
N VAL A 83 9.44 9.85 21.02
CA VAL A 83 9.68 8.48 20.53
C VAL A 83 11.12 8.30 20.05
N LYS A 84 11.69 9.30 19.38
CA LYS A 84 13.08 9.26 18.92
C LYS A 84 14.06 9.13 20.08
N THR A 85 13.85 9.87 21.17
CA THR A 85 14.67 9.76 22.40
C THR A 85 14.58 8.36 22.99
N GLU A 86 13.37 7.79 23.12
CA GLU A 86 13.20 6.42 23.65
C GLU A 86 13.93 5.38 22.78
N ILE A 87 13.84 5.50 21.45
CA ILE A 87 14.57 4.62 20.53
C ILE A 87 16.08 4.70 20.73
N ASP A 88 16.61 5.91 20.95
CA ASP A 88 18.04 6.10 21.16
C ASP A 88 18.51 5.49 22.50
N GLU A 89 17.70 5.60 23.56
CA GLU A 89 17.95 4.89 24.83
C GLU A 89 17.91 3.36 24.67
N PHE A 90 16.94 2.82 23.93
CA PHE A 90 16.88 1.38 23.65
C PHE A 90 18.09 0.91 22.85
N ARG A 91 18.55 1.70 21.87
CA ARG A 91 19.74 1.40 21.09
C ARG A 91 20.99 1.33 21.97
N GLU A 92 21.14 2.24 22.93
CA GLU A 92 22.26 2.21 23.88
C GLU A 92 22.21 0.94 24.75
N LYS A 93 21.03 0.58 25.27
CA LYS A 93 20.84 -0.65 26.05
C LYS A 93 21.18 -1.90 25.23
N ILE A 94 20.79 -1.94 23.95
CA ILE A 94 21.15 -3.04 23.04
C ILE A 94 22.67 -3.13 22.86
N SER A 95 23.35 -2.01 22.62
CA SER A 95 24.82 -1.97 22.50
C SER A 95 25.52 -2.53 23.74
N VAL A 96 25.05 -2.18 24.94
CA VAL A 96 25.58 -2.73 26.21
C VAL A 96 25.36 -4.24 26.30
N LEU A 97 24.20 -4.74 25.87
CA LEU A 97 23.92 -6.17 25.87
C LEU A 97 24.79 -6.92 24.84
N GLU A 98 24.97 -6.38 23.65
CA GLU A 98 25.86 -6.94 22.61
C GLU A 98 27.30 -7.05 23.11
N GLN A 99 27.80 -6.03 23.84
CA GLN A 99 29.12 -6.08 24.47
C GLN A 99 29.19 -7.17 25.55
N ARG A 100 28.18 -7.27 26.43
CA ARG A 100 28.14 -8.30 27.48
C ARG A 100 28.08 -9.71 26.90
N ILE A 101 27.36 -9.91 25.80
CA ILE A 101 27.33 -11.18 25.07
C ILE A 101 28.73 -11.51 24.53
N SER A 102 29.39 -10.53 23.90
CA SER A 102 30.76 -10.69 23.40
C SER A 102 31.74 -11.07 24.51
N ASP A 103 31.64 -10.42 25.69
CA ASP A 103 32.49 -10.74 26.85
C ASP A 103 32.24 -12.17 27.37
N LEU A 104 30.99 -12.64 27.33
CA LEU A 104 30.62 -14.01 27.73
C LEU A 104 31.04 -15.07 26.70
N GLU A 105 31.17 -14.72 25.41
CA GLU A 105 31.70 -15.61 24.38
C GLU A 105 33.23 -15.79 24.50
N ILE A 106 33.94 -14.88 25.17
CA ILE A 106 35.35 -15.04 25.57
C ILE A 106 35.44 -15.88 26.86
N ILE A 107 34.91 -17.10 26.84
CA ILE A 107 35.29 -18.10 27.86
C ILE A 107 36.75 -18.47 27.57
N PRO A 108 37.69 -18.37 28.53
CA PRO A 108 39.02 -18.89 28.34
C PRO A 108 38.93 -20.39 28.00
N ASN A 109 39.69 -20.82 26.99
CA ASN A 109 39.92 -22.24 26.61
C ASN A 109 40.48 -23.13 27.76
N ASN A 110 40.39 -22.71 29.02
CA ASN A 110 40.92 -23.36 30.22
C ASN A 110 39.84 -23.97 31.12
N ILE A 111 38.58 -24.07 30.69
CA ILE A 111 37.76 -25.16 31.23
C ILE A 111 38.43 -26.43 30.71
N PRO A 112 39.02 -27.30 31.58
CA PRO A 112 39.43 -28.61 31.10
C PRO A 112 38.16 -29.21 30.52
N ALA A 113 38.14 -29.43 29.21
CA ALA A 113 36.98 -29.95 28.50
C ALA A 113 36.60 -31.23 29.24
N SER A 114 35.59 -31.15 30.11
CA SER A 114 35.20 -32.29 30.91
C SER A 114 34.69 -33.30 29.88
N PRO A 115 35.28 -34.50 29.78
CA PRO A 115 34.84 -35.49 28.80
C PRO A 115 33.37 -35.88 28.98
N GLU A 116 32.77 -35.55 30.14
CA GLU A 116 31.40 -35.86 30.53
C GLU A 116 30.32 -34.90 30.01
N LEU A 117 30.66 -33.76 29.38
CA LEU A 117 29.65 -32.92 28.70
C LEU A 117 29.65 -33.10 27.17
N MET A 118 30.56 -33.92 26.65
CA MET A 118 30.59 -34.32 25.24
C MET A 118 29.81 -35.62 24.98
N TYR A 119 28.82 -35.95 25.81
CA TYR A 119 27.83 -36.96 25.44
C TYR A 119 27.05 -36.46 24.23
N SER A 120 27.60 -36.78 23.07
CA SER A 120 27.01 -36.89 21.75
C SER A 120 25.57 -36.37 21.68
N ARG A 121 25.39 -35.05 21.63
CA ARG A 121 24.14 -34.51 21.09
C ARG A 121 24.10 -35.01 19.64
N PRO A 122 23.15 -35.88 19.25
CA PRO A 122 23.10 -36.35 17.88
C PRO A 122 22.87 -35.13 17.02
N MET A 123 23.89 -34.71 16.25
CA MET A 123 23.70 -33.64 15.29
C MET A 123 22.75 -34.19 14.24
N VAL A 124 21.55 -33.62 14.17
CA VAL A 124 20.58 -34.04 13.17
C VAL A 124 21.20 -33.74 11.81
N LYS A 125 21.25 -34.76 10.94
CA LYS A 125 21.94 -34.71 9.65
C LYS A 125 21.47 -33.50 8.84
N SER A 126 22.40 -32.90 8.11
CA SER A 126 22.11 -31.81 7.17
C SER A 126 21.01 -32.21 6.20
N LEU A 127 20.00 -31.35 6.05
CA LEU A 127 18.94 -31.54 5.07
C LEU A 127 19.44 -31.18 3.67
N THR A 128 18.71 -31.64 2.65
CA THR A 128 18.97 -31.29 1.25
C THR A 128 17.73 -30.70 0.64
N PHE A 129 17.87 -29.58 -0.07
CA PHE A 129 16.81 -28.97 -0.85
C PHE A 129 17.21 -28.98 -2.33
N ASP A 130 16.50 -29.80 -3.10
CA ASP A 130 16.67 -30.00 -4.54
C ASP A 130 15.37 -29.76 -5.32
N ARG A 131 14.38 -29.14 -4.66
CA ARG A 131 13.01 -28.88 -5.15
C ARG A 131 12.07 -30.09 -5.25
N GLN A 132 12.46 -31.29 -4.78
CA GLN A 132 11.51 -32.41 -4.72
C GLN A 132 10.44 -32.23 -3.64
N THR A 133 10.77 -31.47 -2.60
CA THR A 133 9.85 -31.07 -1.52
C THR A 133 9.50 -29.59 -1.68
N LEU A 134 8.28 -29.20 -1.30
CA LEU A 134 7.90 -27.79 -1.27
C LEU A 134 8.85 -26.96 -0.39
N TRP A 135 9.12 -25.73 -0.80
CA TRP A 135 9.97 -24.81 -0.05
C TRP A 135 9.47 -24.61 1.39
N THR A 136 8.17 -24.44 1.59
CA THR A 136 7.55 -24.28 2.92
C THR A 136 7.73 -25.49 3.83
N VAL A 137 7.62 -26.69 3.27
CA VAL A 137 7.85 -27.95 4.00
C VAL A 137 9.33 -28.08 4.37
N PHE A 138 10.24 -27.80 3.42
CA PHE A 138 11.67 -27.80 3.70
C PHE A 138 12.05 -26.76 4.75
N LYS A 139 11.54 -25.53 4.66
CA LYS A 139 11.81 -24.44 5.60
C LYS A 139 11.40 -24.82 7.02
N THR A 140 10.22 -25.42 7.17
CA THR A 140 9.74 -25.94 8.46
C THR A 140 10.67 -27.01 9.03
N GLN A 141 11.09 -27.99 8.22
CA GLN A 141 12.04 -29.02 8.65
C GLN A 141 13.39 -28.41 9.02
N PHE A 142 13.87 -27.46 8.23
CA PHE A 142 15.12 -26.76 8.45
C PHE A 142 15.11 -25.94 9.75
N ASP A 143 13.99 -25.28 10.08
CA ASP A 143 13.82 -24.55 11.33
C ASP A 143 13.85 -25.48 12.54
N VAL A 144 13.16 -26.62 12.48
CA VAL A 144 13.19 -27.65 13.54
C VAL A 144 14.60 -28.18 13.75
N VAL A 145 15.32 -28.51 12.67
CA VAL A 145 16.71 -28.98 12.73
C VAL A 145 17.64 -27.90 13.28
N SER A 146 17.46 -26.65 12.84
CA SER A 146 18.22 -25.50 13.32
C SER A 146 18.05 -25.27 14.82
N SER A 147 16.82 -25.32 15.33
CA SER A 147 16.53 -25.17 16.75
C SER A 147 17.08 -26.34 17.57
N THR A 148 16.94 -27.56 17.06
CA THR A 148 17.48 -28.77 17.72
C THR A 148 19.00 -28.73 17.81
N ASN A 149 19.67 -28.27 16.74
CA ASN A 149 21.12 -28.15 16.68
C ASN A 149 21.67 -26.86 17.30
N GLY A 150 20.81 -25.92 17.71
CA GLY A 150 21.22 -24.64 18.30
C GLY A 150 21.94 -23.71 17.32
N TRP A 151 21.62 -23.76 16.03
CA TRP A 151 22.27 -22.90 15.04
C TRP A 151 21.86 -21.43 15.22
N THR A 152 22.85 -20.55 15.34
CA THR A 152 22.68 -19.09 15.37
C THR A 152 22.60 -18.52 13.95
N GLY A 153 22.16 -17.27 13.78
CA GLY A 153 21.92 -16.66 12.46
C GLY A 153 23.02 -16.89 11.40
N PRO A 154 24.30 -16.65 11.70
CA PRO A 154 25.41 -16.91 10.77
C PRO A 154 25.55 -18.41 10.42
N VAL A 155 25.52 -19.29 11.42
CA VAL A 155 25.64 -20.74 11.22
C VAL A 155 24.44 -21.28 10.44
N LYS A 156 23.23 -20.80 10.76
CA LYS A 156 21.98 -21.14 10.09
C LYS A 156 22.02 -20.73 8.61
N ALA A 157 22.56 -19.56 8.29
CA ALA A 157 22.74 -19.11 6.90
C ALA A 157 23.72 -20.03 6.13
N SER A 158 24.88 -20.35 6.72
CA SER A 158 25.85 -21.27 6.09
C SER A 158 25.26 -22.67 5.88
N GLN A 159 24.48 -23.18 6.85
CA GLN A 159 23.83 -24.48 6.72
C GLN A 159 22.72 -24.48 5.68
N LEU A 160 21.97 -23.37 5.55
CA LEU A 160 20.96 -23.23 4.50
C LEU A 160 21.63 -23.29 3.12
N VAL A 161 22.70 -22.53 2.89
CA VAL A 161 23.51 -22.59 1.66
C VAL A 161 24.01 -24.00 1.40
N ALA A 162 24.57 -24.67 2.43
CA ALA A 162 25.09 -26.02 2.32
C ALA A 162 24.01 -27.08 2.07
N SER A 163 22.73 -26.75 2.30
CA SER A 163 21.59 -27.64 2.04
C SER A 163 21.09 -27.55 0.59
N LEU A 164 21.38 -26.45 -0.14
CA LEU A 164 20.90 -26.25 -1.51
C LEU A 164 21.65 -27.14 -2.51
N ARG A 165 20.91 -27.80 -3.41
CA ARG A 165 21.45 -28.67 -4.46
C ARG A 165 20.78 -28.40 -5.80
N GLY A 166 21.49 -28.67 -6.90
CA GLY A 166 20.97 -28.52 -8.26
C GLY A 166 20.44 -27.11 -8.54
N SER A 167 19.29 -27.01 -9.20
CA SER A 167 18.64 -25.73 -9.54
C SER A 167 18.30 -24.85 -8.32
N ALA A 168 18.14 -25.43 -7.13
CA ALA A 168 17.94 -24.63 -5.92
C ALA A 168 19.18 -23.84 -5.51
N ALA A 169 20.39 -24.32 -5.85
CA ALA A 169 21.63 -23.60 -5.58
C ALA A 169 21.86 -22.41 -6.52
N GLU A 170 21.17 -22.36 -7.67
CA GLU A 170 21.30 -21.26 -8.63
C GLU A 170 20.79 -19.92 -8.07
N VAL A 171 19.93 -19.94 -7.04
CA VAL A 171 19.48 -18.75 -6.31
C VAL A 171 20.65 -17.92 -5.74
N LEU A 172 21.79 -18.57 -5.51
CA LEU A 172 22.98 -17.93 -4.95
C LEU A 172 23.76 -17.10 -5.98
N GLN A 173 23.54 -17.29 -7.29
CA GLN A 173 24.30 -16.57 -8.34
C GLN A 173 24.08 -15.05 -8.30
N GLY A 174 22.93 -14.59 -7.81
CA GLY A 174 22.59 -13.18 -7.69
C GLY A 174 22.98 -12.52 -6.36
N ILE A 175 23.55 -13.27 -5.40
CA ILE A 175 23.79 -12.79 -4.04
C ILE A 175 25.30 -12.71 -3.77
N PRO A 176 25.87 -11.50 -3.56
CA PRO A 176 27.25 -11.34 -3.15
C PRO A 176 27.55 -12.09 -1.84
N SER A 177 28.74 -12.68 -1.72
CA SER A 177 29.12 -13.54 -0.59
C SER A 177 29.11 -12.81 0.76
N ASP A 178 29.45 -11.52 0.77
CA ASP A 178 29.42 -10.63 1.94
C ASP A 178 27.98 -10.25 2.38
N LYS A 179 26.98 -10.57 1.55
CA LYS A 179 25.55 -10.28 1.80
C LYS A 179 24.68 -11.52 2.00
N LEU A 180 25.30 -12.71 2.08
CA LEU A 180 24.63 -13.99 2.36
C LEU A 180 24.13 -14.07 3.82
N ARG A 181 23.15 -13.24 4.14
CA ARG A 181 22.38 -13.33 5.38
C ARG A 181 21.25 -14.33 5.22
N LEU A 182 20.85 -14.95 6.33
CA LEU A 182 19.73 -15.89 6.37
C LEU A 182 18.49 -15.33 5.67
N THR A 183 18.10 -14.10 6.01
CA THR A 183 16.94 -13.42 5.45
C THR A 183 17.03 -13.20 3.93
N THR A 184 18.22 -12.87 3.42
CA THR A 184 18.42 -12.66 1.98
C THR A 184 18.23 -13.96 1.19
N ILE A 185 18.76 -15.06 1.72
CA ILE A 185 18.68 -16.38 1.09
C ILE A 185 17.24 -16.90 1.16
N GLU A 186 16.58 -16.80 2.32
CA GLU A 186 15.18 -17.19 2.48
C GLU A 186 14.26 -16.42 1.53
N ASN A 187 14.42 -15.11 1.40
CA ASN A 187 13.61 -14.30 0.49
C ASN A 187 13.80 -14.69 -0.98
N ALA A 188 15.03 -14.97 -1.40
CA ALA A 188 15.30 -15.36 -2.77
C ALA A 188 14.71 -16.76 -3.08
N LEU A 189 14.75 -17.68 -2.10
CA LEU A 189 14.10 -18.99 -2.19
C LEU A 189 12.56 -18.85 -2.18
N GLU A 190 12.01 -17.91 -1.42
CA GLU A 190 10.57 -17.60 -1.40
C GLU A 190 10.09 -17.04 -2.74
N VAL A 191 10.86 -16.13 -3.37
CA VAL A 191 10.48 -15.57 -4.68
C VAL A 191 10.50 -16.63 -5.78
N LEU A 192 11.50 -17.51 -5.79
CA LEU A 192 11.64 -18.50 -6.86
C LEU A 192 10.83 -19.78 -6.63
N PHE A 193 10.71 -20.19 -5.38
CA PHE A 193 10.17 -21.50 -5.00
C PHE A 193 9.02 -21.42 -3.99
N GLY A 194 8.62 -20.22 -3.58
CA GLY A 194 7.42 -20.01 -2.79
C GLY A 194 6.16 -20.51 -3.49
N ASP A 195 5.10 -20.66 -2.70
CA ASP A 195 3.90 -21.41 -3.09
C ASP A 195 3.18 -20.82 -4.31
N SER A 196 3.42 -19.54 -4.62
CA SER A 196 2.80 -18.81 -5.73
C SER A 196 3.13 -19.40 -7.12
N HIS A 197 4.40 -19.72 -7.39
CA HIS A 197 4.82 -20.24 -8.71
C HIS A 197 4.53 -21.74 -8.88
N HIS A 198 4.54 -22.51 -7.79
CA HIS A 198 4.20 -23.93 -7.83
C HIS A 198 2.69 -24.16 -7.97
N THR A 199 1.87 -23.26 -7.43
CA THR A 199 0.40 -23.33 -7.56
C THR A 199 -0.05 -23.42 -9.02
N GLN A 200 0.53 -22.61 -9.92
CA GLN A 200 0.15 -22.65 -11.34
C GLN A 200 0.63 -23.91 -12.07
N PHE A 201 1.77 -24.47 -11.67
CA PHE A 201 2.26 -25.75 -12.17
C PHE A 201 1.30 -26.89 -11.79
N TYR A 202 0.90 -26.99 -10.53
CA TYR A 202 -0.03 -28.03 -10.08
C TYR A 202 -1.44 -27.87 -10.65
N ARG A 203 -1.92 -26.63 -10.86
CA ARG A 203 -3.17 -26.37 -11.59
C ARG A 203 -3.11 -26.91 -13.02
N THR A 204 -1.94 -26.87 -13.64
CA THR A 204 -1.74 -27.39 -15.00
C THR A 204 -1.70 -28.92 -14.99
N GLU A 205 -0.95 -29.53 -14.06
CA GLU A 205 -0.95 -31.00 -13.89
C GLU A 205 -2.34 -31.56 -13.57
N LEU A 206 -3.14 -30.88 -12.75
CA LEU A 206 -4.53 -31.25 -12.47
C LEU A 206 -5.40 -31.30 -13.72
N LYS A 207 -5.27 -30.28 -14.59
CA LYS A 207 -6.07 -30.20 -15.83
C LYS A 207 -5.69 -31.29 -16.83
N THR A 208 -4.43 -31.67 -16.89
CA THR A 208 -3.91 -32.65 -17.85
C THR A 208 -3.88 -34.08 -17.31
N ARG A 209 -4.20 -34.27 -16.03
CA ARG A 209 -4.20 -35.59 -15.39
C ARG A 209 -5.24 -36.52 -16.04
N ARG A 210 -4.80 -37.70 -16.44
CA ARG A 210 -5.65 -38.79 -16.93
C ARG A 210 -5.21 -40.12 -16.33
N GLN A 211 -6.15 -41.02 -16.06
CA GLN A 211 -5.89 -42.36 -15.51
C GLN A 211 -4.97 -43.15 -16.44
N LYS A 212 -3.86 -43.68 -15.89
CA LYS A 212 -2.92 -44.48 -16.68
C LYS A 212 -3.45 -45.91 -16.86
N PRO A 213 -3.06 -46.62 -17.93
CA PRO A 213 -3.41 -48.04 -18.08
C PRO A 213 -2.92 -48.86 -16.88
N GLY A 214 -3.83 -49.56 -16.20
CA GLY A 214 -3.53 -50.36 -15.01
C GLY A 214 -3.43 -49.58 -13.69
N GLU A 215 -3.64 -48.26 -13.71
CA GLU A 215 -3.73 -47.46 -12.48
C GLU A 215 -5.09 -47.65 -11.79
N SER A 216 -5.08 -47.98 -10.51
CA SER A 216 -6.31 -48.11 -9.73
C SER A 216 -6.94 -46.74 -9.46
N LEU A 217 -8.27 -46.70 -9.34
CA LEU A 217 -9.00 -45.47 -9.04
C LEU A 217 -8.57 -44.85 -7.70
N GLN A 218 -8.17 -45.65 -6.72
CA GLN A 218 -7.67 -45.13 -5.44
C GLN A 218 -6.35 -44.38 -5.60
N VAL A 219 -5.44 -44.87 -6.46
CA VAL A 219 -4.16 -44.21 -6.75
C VAL A 219 -4.39 -42.91 -7.52
N LEU A 220 -5.30 -42.92 -8.50
CA LEU A 220 -5.72 -41.71 -9.20
C LEU A 220 -6.32 -40.67 -8.25
N ALA A 221 -7.26 -41.09 -7.40
CA ALA A 221 -7.93 -40.20 -6.44
C ALA A 221 -6.95 -39.58 -5.44
N ALA A 222 -6.03 -40.38 -4.90
CA ALA A 222 -5.00 -39.88 -3.98
C ALA A 222 -4.08 -38.85 -4.65
N ASP A 223 -3.74 -39.04 -5.93
CA ASP A 223 -2.91 -38.10 -6.68
C ASP A 223 -3.67 -36.81 -7.05
N VAL A 224 -4.95 -36.91 -7.44
CA VAL A 224 -5.82 -35.74 -7.66
C VAL A 224 -5.98 -34.94 -6.37
N GLU A 225 -6.25 -35.59 -5.25
CA GLU A 225 -6.39 -34.93 -3.94
C GLU A 225 -5.09 -34.25 -3.50
N ARG A 226 -3.95 -34.92 -3.74
CA ARG A 226 -2.62 -34.33 -3.49
C ARG A 226 -2.42 -33.08 -4.35
N LEU A 227 -2.68 -33.14 -5.65
CA LEU A 227 -2.55 -31.99 -6.54
C LEU A 227 -3.52 -30.86 -6.16
N MET A 228 -4.73 -31.18 -5.69
CA MET A 228 -5.72 -30.18 -5.26
C MET A 228 -5.28 -29.41 -4.02
N ARG A 229 -4.67 -30.10 -3.05
CA ARG A 229 -4.06 -29.45 -1.88
C ARG A 229 -2.92 -28.50 -2.28
N LEU A 230 -2.16 -28.84 -3.32
CA LEU A 230 -1.02 -28.07 -3.79
C LEU A 230 -1.40 -26.90 -4.73
N ALA A 231 -2.45 -27.07 -5.54
CA ALA A 231 -2.93 -26.10 -6.53
C ALA A 231 -3.92 -25.06 -5.95
N TYR A 232 -4.52 -25.37 -4.80
CA TYR A 232 -5.56 -24.56 -4.17
C TYR A 232 -5.35 -24.53 -2.64
N ALA A 233 -4.11 -24.35 -2.19
CA ALA A 233 -3.76 -24.35 -0.77
C ALA A 233 -4.56 -23.33 0.06
N GLU A 234 -4.89 -22.18 -0.53
CA GLU A 234 -5.64 -21.07 0.08
C GLU A 234 -7.16 -21.27 0.11
N CYS A 235 -7.69 -22.28 -0.60
CA CYS A 235 -9.12 -22.54 -0.65
C CYS A 235 -9.59 -23.33 0.58
N PRO A 236 -10.80 -23.06 1.10
CA PRO A 236 -11.44 -23.87 2.12
C PRO A 236 -11.51 -25.36 1.74
N GLN A 237 -11.44 -26.24 2.74
CA GLN A 237 -11.37 -27.69 2.53
C GLN A 237 -12.59 -28.24 1.78
N ASP A 238 -13.80 -27.78 2.11
CA ASP A 238 -15.06 -28.16 1.47
C ASP A 238 -15.10 -27.82 -0.03
N VAL A 239 -14.52 -26.66 -0.40
CA VAL A 239 -14.37 -26.25 -1.79
C VAL A 239 -13.36 -27.15 -2.51
N ARG A 240 -12.24 -27.49 -1.85
CA ARG A 240 -11.25 -28.43 -2.41
C ARG A 240 -11.83 -29.82 -2.61
N ASP A 241 -12.60 -30.34 -1.66
CA ASP A 241 -13.19 -31.68 -1.75
C ASP A 241 -14.19 -31.77 -2.90
N SER A 242 -15.04 -30.73 -3.06
CA SER A 242 -16.01 -30.64 -4.15
C SER A 242 -15.33 -30.57 -5.53
N LEU A 243 -14.28 -29.76 -5.66
CA LEU A 243 -13.50 -29.65 -6.89
C LEU A 243 -12.70 -30.94 -7.18
N SER A 244 -12.15 -31.58 -6.15
CA SER A 244 -11.41 -32.84 -6.28
C SER A 244 -12.28 -33.94 -6.90
N ALA A 245 -13.54 -34.02 -6.51
CA ALA A 245 -14.49 -34.98 -7.09
C ALA A 245 -14.71 -34.73 -8.59
N GLN A 246 -14.85 -33.47 -9.02
CA GLN A 246 -15.01 -33.12 -10.43
C GLN A 246 -13.76 -33.47 -11.25
N TYR A 247 -12.58 -33.08 -10.77
CA TYR A 247 -11.31 -33.40 -11.44
C TYR A 247 -11.03 -34.90 -11.48
N LEU A 248 -11.46 -35.65 -10.48
CA LEU A 248 -11.35 -37.11 -10.49
C LEU A 248 -12.22 -37.71 -11.61
N VAL A 249 -13.47 -37.27 -11.74
CA VAL A 249 -14.37 -37.73 -12.82
C VAL A 249 -13.78 -37.40 -14.18
N ASP A 250 -13.29 -36.17 -14.38
CA ASP A 250 -12.69 -35.72 -15.64
C ASP A 250 -11.38 -36.45 -15.98
N ALA A 251 -10.71 -37.04 -14.98
CA ALA A 251 -9.46 -37.75 -15.13
C ALA A 251 -9.63 -39.26 -15.39
N ILE A 252 -10.82 -39.84 -15.13
CA ILE A 252 -11.10 -41.26 -15.41
C ILE A 252 -11.05 -41.48 -16.94
N ARG A 253 -10.46 -42.59 -17.36
CA ARG A 253 -10.40 -42.96 -18.77
C ARG A 253 -11.75 -43.54 -19.20
N ASP A 254 -12.31 -43.06 -20.31
CA ASP A 254 -13.48 -43.70 -20.92
C ASP A 254 -13.11 -45.13 -21.37
N GLU A 255 -14.01 -46.10 -21.17
CA GLU A 255 -13.78 -47.50 -21.57
C GLU A 255 -13.79 -47.71 -23.10
N ASP A 256 -14.15 -46.69 -23.89
CA ASP A 256 -14.34 -46.78 -25.35
C ASP A 256 -13.27 -46.05 -26.21
N THR A 257 -12.05 -45.80 -25.69
CA THR A 257 -10.88 -45.40 -26.50
C THR A 257 -9.59 -46.07 -26.03
#